data_AF-A0A2V6YZI0-F1
#
_entry.id   AF-A0A2V6YZI0-F1
#
_cell.length_a   1.000
_cell.length_b   1.000
_cell.length_c   1.000
_cell.angle_alpha   90.00
_cell.angle_beta   90.00
_cell.angle_gamma   90.00
#
_symmetry.space_group_name_H-M   'P 1'
#
loop_
_entity.id
_entity.type
_entity.pdbx_description
1 polymer ?
#
loop_
_entity_poly.entity_id
_entity_poly.type
_entity_poly.pdbx_seq_one_letter_code
_entity_poly.pdbx_strand_id
1 'polypeptide(L)'
;MSVSLGSRRDHRVEDPVVLWDRGGVLRSALGKTSAVYPLPRLQWIEDRFWVWVHYISTKIARGELFEAIDALEFVRARVLGPLILTEAGAQPNGVRRVEQSAPGRLAALRSTMASHDRQSCVSALTATMALYSELRQRLAPATLQSRAEAEQAVRDFLASPPGR
;
A
#
# COMPACT_ATOMS: atom_id res chain seq x y z
N MET A 1 -4.02 -39.38 -12.81
CA MET A 1 -4.25 -38.05 -12.16
C MET A 1 -3.97 -36.98 -13.20
N SER A 2 -5.04 -36.42 -13.80
CA SER A 2 -4.91 -35.34 -14.77
C SER A 2 -4.80 -34.03 -14.00
N VAL A 3 -3.68 -33.33 -14.12
CA VAL A 3 -3.51 -31.99 -13.54
C VAL A 3 -4.32 -31.04 -14.42
N SER A 4 -5.51 -30.65 -13.94
CA SER A 4 -6.28 -29.56 -14.54
C SER A 4 -5.51 -28.26 -14.35
N LEU A 5 -4.91 -27.75 -15.44
CA LEU A 5 -4.42 -26.37 -15.55
C LEU A 5 -5.63 -25.41 -15.65
N GLY A 6 -6.48 -25.41 -14.61
CA GLY A 6 -7.61 -24.51 -14.49
C GLY A 6 -7.25 -23.25 -13.68
N SER A 7 -7.64 -22.09 -14.24
CA SER A 7 -7.96 -20.82 -13.54
C SER A 7 -6.96 -19.64 -13.53
N ARG A 8 -5.80 -19.68 -14.19
CA ARG A 8 -4.91 -18.49 -14.22
C ARG A 8 -5.12 -17.51 -15.40
N ARG A 9 -5.93 -17.87 -16.40
CA ARG A 9 -6.10 -17.07 -17.63
C ARG A 9 -7.26 -16.07 -17.60
N ASP A 10 -8.15 -16.18 -16.62
CA ASP A 10 -9.40 -15.40 -16.63
C ASP A 10 -9.30 -14.06 -15.90
N HIS A 11 -8.26 -13.88 -15.08
CA HIS A 11 -8.00 -12.63 -14.37
C HIS A 11 -6.83 -11.89 -15.03
N ARG A 12 -7.14 -10.82 -15.77
CA ARG A 12 -6.13 -9.93 -16.37
C ARG A 12 -6.17 -8.57 -15.70
N VAL A 13 -5.03 -7.89 -15.64
CA VAL A 13 -4.92 -6.53 -15.11
C VAL A 13 -4.91 -5.46 -16.20
N GLU A 14 -4.68 -5.86 -17.45
CA GLU A 14 -4.58 -4.98 -18.61
C GLU A 14 -5.07 -5.67 -19.89
N ASP A 15 -5.38 -4.84 -20.90
CA ASP A 15 -5.73 -5.25 -22.26
C ASP A 15 -4.52 -5.06 -23.18
N PRO A 16 -3.74 -6.12 -23.44
CA PRO A 16 -2.54 -5.98 -24.25
C PRO A 16 -2.89 -5.81 -25.73
N VAL A 17 -2.10 -5.00 -26.45
CA VAL A 17 -2.16 -4.91 -27.90
C VAL A 17 -1.42 -6.11 -28.50
N VAL A 18 -2.14 -6.94 -29.27
CA VAL A 18 -1.58 -8.12 -29.94
C VAL A 18 -0.84 -7.71 -31.20
N LEU A 19 0.50 -7.75 -31.17
CA LEU A 19 1.35 -7.42 -32.31
C LEU A 19 1.45 -8.56 -33.35
N TRP A 20 1.39 -9.82 -32.90
CA TRP A 20 1.42 -11.02 -33.74
C TRP A 20 0.65 -12.16 -33.09
N ASP A 21 -0.19 -12.86 -33.86
CA ASP A 21 -0.98 -14.00 -33.39
C ASP A 21 -1.32 -14.93 -34.55
N ARG A 22 -0.40 -15.85 -34.84
CA ARG A 22 -0.58 -16.84 -35.89
C ARG A 22 -1.68 -17.82 -35.47
N GLY A 23 -2.81 -17.76 -36.14
CA GLY A 23 -3.97 -18.61 -35.87
C GLY A 23 -5.02 -17.99 -34.93
N GLY A 24 -4.85 -16.73 -34.50
CA GLY A 24 -5.90 -15.98 -33.79
C GLY A 24 -6.23 -16.48 -32.39
N VAL A 25 -5.41 -17.37 -31.83
CA VAL A 25 -5.69 -18.05 -30.56
C VAL A 25 -5.62 -17.05 -29.40
N LEU A 26 -4.63 -16.15 -29.43
CA LEU A 26 -4.45 -15.15 -28.37
C LEU A 26 -5.56 -14.11 -28.39
N ARG A 27 -5.93 -13.60 -29.57
CA ARG A 27 -7.04 -12.64 -29.73
C ARG A 27 -8.36 -13.26 -29.27
N SER A 28 -8.62 -14.52 -29.63
CA SER A 28 -9.84 -15.23 -29.19
C SER A 28 -9.87 -15.42 -27.68
N ALA A 29 -8.74 -15.76 -27.05
CA ALA A 29 -8.65 -15.88 -25.60
C ALA A 29 -8.85 -14.52 -24.91
N LEU A 30 -8.23 -13.45 -25.42
CA LEU A 30 -8.34 -12.11 -24.83
C LEU A 30 -9.76 -11.53 -24.97
N GLY A 31 -10.49 -11.84 -26.05
CA GLY A 31 -11.86 -11.40 -26.23
C GLY A 31 -12.87 -12.05 -25.28
N LYS A 32 -12.49 -13.14 -24.59
CA LYS A 32 -13.37 -13.87 -23.65
C LYS A 32 -13.30 -13.36 -22.22
N THR A 33 -12.37 -12.46 -21.90
CA THR A 33 -12.17 -11.97 -20.53
C THR A 33 -11.96 -10.46 -20.52
N SER A 34 -12.33 -9.81 -19.42
CA SER A 34 -12.11 -8.38 -19.20
C SER A 34 -10.92 -8.18 -18.26
N ALA A 35 -10.12 -7.14 -18.52
CA ALA A 35 -9.09 -6.72 -17.59
C ALA A 35 -9.71 -5.95 -16.40
N VAL A 36 -9.32 -6.34 -15.19
CA VAL A 36 -9.69 -5.66 -13.95
C VAL A 36 -8.44 -5.50 -13.10
N TYR A 37 -8.10 -4.24 -12.81
CA TYR A 37 -7.01 -3.98 -11.89
C TYR A 37 -7.45 -4.28 -10.44
N PRO A 38 -6.68 -5.04 -9.65
CA PRO A 38 -7.08 -5.40 -8.29
C PRO A 38 -7.13 -4.16 -7.40
N LEU A 39 -8.26 -3.99 -6.69
CA LEU A 39 -8.39 -2.95 -5.68
C LEU A 39 -7.64 -3.34 -4.38
N PRO A 40 -7.18 -2.35 -3.59
CA PRO A 40 -6.57 -2.61 -2.29
C PRO A 40 -7.55 -3.32 -1.36
N ARG A 41 -7.11 -4.44 -0.78
CA ARG A 41 -7.92 -5.20 0.20
C ARG A 41 -7.75 -4.58 1.57
N LEU A 42 -8.64 -3.64 1.92
CA LEU A 42 -8.54 -2.86 3.17
C LEU A 42 -8.39 -3.72 4.44
N GLN A 43 -9.17 -4.79 4.59
CA GLN A 43 -9.01 -5.65 5.78
C GLN A 43 -7.62 -6.32 5.83
N TRP A 44 -7.09 -6.75 4.68
CA TRP A 44 -5.77 -7.38 4.61
C TRP A 44 -4.65 -6.40 4.96
N ILE A 45 -4.83 -5.13 4.58
CA ILE A 45 -3.95 -4.02 4.96
C ILE A 45 -4.07 -3.76 6.46
N GLU A 46 -5.28 -3.59 6.98
CA GLU A 46 -5.55 -3.30 8.41
C GLU A 46 -4.96 -4.38 9.34
N ASP A 47 -5.08 -5.66 8.96
CA ASP A 47 -4.52 -6.78 9.72
C ASP A 47 -2.99 -6.77 9.81
N ARG A 48 -2.29 -5.99 8.97
CA ARG A 48 -0.81 -5.97 8.86
C ARG A 48 -0.20 -4.60 9.13
N PHE A 49 -0.95 -3.53 8.91
CA PHE A 49 -0.43 -2.17 8.91
C PHE A 49 0.29 -1.85 10.22
N TRP A 50 -0.36 -2.11 11.36
CA TRP A 50 0.21 -1.82 12.68
C TRP A 50 1.44 -2.67 13.00
N VAL A 51 1.50 -3.90 12.48
CA VAL A 51 2.69 -4.75 12.60
C VAL A 51 3.85 -4.14 11.82
N TRP A 52 3.63 -3.67 10.58
CA TRP A 52 4.66 -2.97 9.82
C TRP A 52 5.14 -1.68 10.51
N VAL A 53 4.22 -0.89 11.05
CA VAL A 53 4.57 0.33 11.80
C VAL A 53 5.43 -0.01 13.03
N HIS A 54 5.10 -1.07 13.77
CA HIS A 54 5.92 -1.55 14.88
C HIS A 54 7.32 -2.01 14.45
N TYR A 55 7.43 -2.73 13.34
CA TYR A 55 8.74 -3.11 12.80
C TYR A 55 9.56 -1.89 12.38
N ILE A 56 8.93 -0.88 11.77
CA ILE A 56 9.63 0.37 11.44
C ILE A 56 10.09 1.07 12.72
N SER A 57 9.24 1.16 13.75
CA SER A 57 9.61 1.82 15.01
C SER A 57 10.78 1.14 15.71
N THR A 58 10.85 -0.20 15.70
CA THR A 58 11.99 -0.96 16.26
C THR A 58 13.28 -0.79 15.46
N LYS A 59 13.21 -0.68 14.12
CA LYS A 59 14.37 -0.33 13.28
C LYS A 59 14.90 1.07 13.60
N ILE A 60 14.01 2.06 13.74
CA ILE A 60 14.38 3.42 14.14
C ILE A 60 15.05 3.42 15.51
N ALA A 61 14.48 2.70 16.49
CA ALA A 61 15.02 2.62 17.84
C ALA A 61 16.46 2.09 17.85
N ARG A 62 16.73 1.05 17.06
CA ARG A 62 18.06 0.42 16.89
C ARG A 62 19.05 1.24 16.05
N GLY A 63 18.60 2.32 15.42
CA GLY A 63 19.44 3.15 14.54
C GLY A 63 19.67 2.55 13.15
N GLU A 64 18.90 1.54 12.74
CA GLU A 64 18.95 0.95 11.41
C GLU A 64 18.17 1.85 10.42
N LEU A 65 18.68 3.07 10.19
CA LEU A 65 17.89 4.12 9.54
C LEU A 65 17.63 3.86 8.05
N PHE A 66 18.56 3.28 7.30
CA PHE A 66 18.31 2.85 5.91
C PHE A 66 17.17 1.84 5.83
N GLU A 67 17.21 0.83 6.71
CA GLU A 67 16.17 -0.20 6.81
C GLU A 67 14.81 0.37 7.22
N ALA A 68 14.79 1.44 8.03
CA ALA A 68 13.58 2.17 8.37
C ALA A 68 13.04 2.98 7.19
N ILE A 69 13.91 3.67 6.43
CA ILE A 69 13.56 4.44 5.24
C ILE A 69 12.98 3.52 4.16
N ASP A 70 13.60 2.37 3.92
CA ASP A 70 13.12 1.38 2.95
C ASP A 70 11.76 0.80 3.37
N ALA A 71 11.57 0.54 4.67
CA ALA A 71 10.29 0.06 5.17
C ALA A 71 9.19 1.15 5.10
N LEU A 72 9.53 2.43 5.29
CA LEU A 72 8.61 3.55 5.04
C LEU A 72 8.24 3.67 3.56
N GLU A 73 9.20 3.49 2.65
CA GLU A 73 8.94 3.43 1.20
C GLU A 73 7.99 2.29 0.87
N PHE A 74 8.22 1.10 1.43
CA PHE A 74 7.36 -0.05 1.23
C PHE A 74 5.92 0.25 1.64
N VAL A 75 5.68 0.84 2.81
CA VAL A 75 4.34 1.22 3.26
C VAL A 75 3.74 2.27 2.32
N ARG A 76 4.54 3.26 1.88
CA ARG A 76 4.08 4.29 0.93
C ARG A 76 3.64 3.67 -0.40
N ALA A 77 4.43 2.76 -0.95
CA ALA A 77 4.19 2.13 -2.25
C ALA A 77 3.11 1.04 -2.21
N ARG A 78 2.97 0.30 -1.11
CA ARG A 78 2.02 -0.83 -1.01
C ARG A 78 0.70 -0.48 -0.34
N VAL A 79 0.66 0.58 0.45
CA VAL A 79 -0.52 0.98 1.22
C VAL A 79 -0.99 2.37 0.82
N LEU A 80 -0.22 3.40 1.14
CA LEU A 80 -0.71 4.78 1.05
C LEU A 80 -1.01 5.21 -0.38
N GLY A 81 -0.08 4.95 -1.32
CA GLY A 81 -0.27 5.27 -2.74
C GLY A 81 -1.51 4.59 -3.34
N PRO A 82 -1.66 3.26 -3.24
CA PRO A 82 -2.86 2.56 -3.70
C PRO A 82 -4.16 3.07 -3.07
N LEU A 83 -4.17 3.41 -1.77
CA LEU A 83 -5.36 3.97 -1.11
C LEU A 83 -5.67 5.39 -1.60
N ILE A 84 -4.66 6.24 -1.76
CA ILE A 84 -4.80 7.60 -2.33
C ILE A 84 -5.37 7.54 -3.75
N LEU A 85 -4.83 6.65 -4.59
CA LEU A 85 -5.31 6.50 -5.96
C LEU A 85 -6.73 5.94 -5.99
N THR A 86 -7.07 5.01 -5.10
CA THR A 86 -8.44 4.50 -4.96
C THR A 86 -9.41 5.61 -4.56
N GLU A 87 -9.04 6.44 -3.58
CA GLU A 87 -9.83 7.61 -3.16
C GLU A 87 -10.07 8.59 -4.32
N ALA A 88 -9.07 8.78 -5.18
CA ALA A 88 -9.16 9.63 -6.36
C ALA A 88 -9.86 8.97 -7.57
N GLY A 89 -10.36 7.74 -7.45
CA GLY A 89 -10.95 6.97 -8.56
C GLY A 89 -9.94 6.59 -9.66
N ALA A 90 -8.64 6.66 -9.36
CA ALA A 90 -7.55 6.28 -10.24
C ALA A 90 -7.11 4.83 -10.02
N GLN A 91 -6.38 4.28 -10.99
CA GLN A 91 -5.84 2.92 -10.90
C GLN A 91 -4.82 2.81 -9.74
N PRO A 92 -4.99 1.89 -8.77
CA PRO A 92 -4.17 1.83 -7.54
C PRO A 92 -2.82 1.10 -7.74
N ASN A 93 -1.95 1.66 -8.59
CA ASN A 93 -0.67 1.08 -9.01
C ASN A 93 0.55 1.68 -8.28
N GLY A 94 0.54 1.54 -6.96
CA GLY A 94 1.59 2.06 -6.10
C GLY A 94 1.50 3.58 -5.97
N VAL A 95 2.59 4.29 -6.26
CA VAL A 95 2.63 5.77 -6.25
C VAL A 95 2.68 6.38 -7.65
N ARG A 96 2.46 5.58 -8.70
CA ARG A 96 2.63 6.02 -10.08
C ARG A 96 1.63 7.13 -10.41
N ARG A 97 2.17 8.31 -10.78
CA ARG A 97 1.41 9.50 -11.17
C ARG A 97 0.48 10.05 -10.08
N VAL A 98 0.77 9.81 -8.81
CA VAL A 98 -0.01 10.40 -7.69
C VAL A 98 -0.04 11.94 -7.78
N GLU A 99 1.01 12.56 -8.29
CA GLU A 99 1.08 14.01 -8.52
C GLU A 99 0.00 14.54 -9.46
N GLN A 100 -0.39 13.72 -10.43
CA GLN A 100 -1.41 14.08 -11.43
C GLN A 100 -2.80 13.65 -10.96
N SER A 101 -2.91 12.43 -10.42
CA SER A 101 -4.20 11.84 -10.06
C SER A 101 -4.75 12.32 -8.72
N ALA A 102 -3.89 12.67 -7.76
CA ALA A 102 -4.31 13.10 -6.43
C ALA A 102 -3.43 14.26 -5.90
N PRO A 103 -3.40 15.41 -6.59
CA PRO A 103 -2.55 16.55 -6.20
C PRO A 103 -2.82 17.04 -4.77
N GLY A 104 -4.08 16.96 -4.30
CA GLY A 104 -4.46 17.31 -2.94
C GLY A 104 -3.83 16.44 -1.84
N ARG A 105 -3.29 15.27 -2.20
CA ARG A 105 -2.60 14.35 -1.27
C ARG A 105 -1.10 14.53 -1.24
N LEU A 106 -0.51 15.36 -2.09
CA LEU A 106 0.94 15.46 -2.23
C LEU A 106 1.64 15.94 -0.96
N ALA A 107 1.08 16.92 -0.26
CA ALA A 107 1.67 17.40 0.99
C ALA A 107 1.72 16.28 2.04
N ALA A 108 0.62 15.53 2.20
CA ALA A 108 0.53 14.42 3.13
C ALA A 108 1.42 13.24 2.72
N LEU A 109 1.56 12.95 1.42
CA LEU A 109 2.44 11.88 0.97
C LEU A 109 3.92 12.26 1.14
N ARG A 110 4.29 13.52 0.87
CA ARG A 110 5.64 14.04 1.09
C ARG A 110 6.06 14.00 2.55
N SER A 111 5.15 14.26 3.50
CA SER A 111 5.48 14.19 4.93
C SER A 111 5.79 12.78 5.42
N THR A 112 5.51 11.74 4.62
CA THR A 112 5.94 10.35 4.90
C THR A 112 7.37 10.05 4.43
N MET A 113 8.07 11.01 3.84
CA MET A 113 9.46 10.86 3.45
C MET A 113 10.39 11.19 4.62
N ALA A 114 11.35 10.31 4.87
CA ALA A 114 12.39 10.52 5.87
C ALA A 114 13.73 10.78 5.20
N SER A 115 14.53 11.66 5.78
CA SER A 115 15.98 11.70 5.54
C SER A 115 16.68 10.66 6.42
N HIS A 116 17.99 10.44 6.20
CA HIS A 116 18.81 9.59 7.06
C HIS A 116 19.12 10.28 8.41
N ASP A 117 18.06 10.49 9.17
CA ASP A 117 18.05 11.09 10.50
C ASP A 117 16.95 10.43 11.35
N ARG A 118 17.24 10.20 12.64
CA ARG A 118 16.32 9.49 13.54
C ARG A 118 15.03 10.28 13.74
N GLN A 119 15.11 11.58 13.97
CA GLN A 119 13.93 12.41 14.22
C GLN A 119 13.07 12.50 12.96
N SER A 120 13.70 12.66 11.78
CA SER A 120 13.01 12.61 10.48
C SER A 120 12.26 11.29 10.28
N CYS A 121 12.86 10.15 10.62
CA CYS A 121 12.19 8.85 10.53
C CYS A 121 10.98 8.75 11.46
N VAL A 122 11.09 9.25 12.71
CA VAL A 122 9.95 9.27 13.66
C VAL A 122 8.82 10.17 13.14
N SER A 123 9.15 11.36 12.63
CA SER A 123 8.17 12.28 12.03
C SER A 123 7.48 11.66 10.81
N ALA A 124 8.25 11.00 9.93
CA ALA A 124 7.72 10.33 8.74
C ALA A 124 6.81 9.14 9.10
N LEU A 125 7.18 8.35 10.10
CA LEU A 125 6.35 7.25 10.60
C LEU A 125 5.05 7.77 11.23
N THR A 126 5.12 8.87 11.98
CA THR A 126 3.95 9.53 12.57
C THR A 126 3.00 10.03 11.49
N ALA A 127 3.53 10.70 10.46
CA ALA A 127 2.75 11.14 9.30
C ALA A 127 2.14 9.96 8.53
N THR A 128 2.88 8.86 8.39
CA THR A 128 2.41 7.61 7.76
C THR A 128 1.21 7.03 8.49
N MET A 129 1.25 6.95 9.83
CA MET A 129 0.13 6.49 10.66
C MET A 129 -1.08 7.41 10.53
N ALA A 130 -0.87 8.73 10.60
CA ALA A 130 -1.96 9.70 10.49
C ALA A 130 -2.67 9.61 9.13
N LEU A 131 -1.91 9.59 8.04
CA LEU A 131 -2.45 9.47 6.69
C LEU A 131 -3.17 8.14 6.46
N TYR A 132 -2.64 7.04 7.00
CA TYR A 132 -3.33 5.75 6.95
C TYR A 132 -4.68 5.79 7.68
N SER A 133 -4.71 6.27 8.93
CA SER A 133 -5.96 6.36 9.71
C SER A 133 -7.01 7.20 8.98
N GLU A 134 -6.59 8.30 8.35
CA GLU A 134 -7.44 9.19 7.56
C GLU A 134 -8.01 8.49 6.31
N LEU A 135 -7.16 7.83 5.52
CA LEU A 135 -7.57 7.08 4.33
C LEU A 135 -8.47 5.89 4.70
N ARG A 136 -8.14 5.16 5.77
CA ARG A 136 -8.97 4.09 6.32
C ARG A 136 -10.35 4.61 6.67
N GLN A 137 -10.46 5.75 7.37
CA GLN A 137 -11.75 6.32 7.74
C GLN A 137 -12.62 6.66 6.52
N ARG A 138 -12.02 7.17 5.44
CA ARG A 138 -12.76 7.53 4.22
C ARG A 138 -13.15 6.34 3.35
N LEU A 139 -12.31 5.31 3.30
CA LEU A 139 -12.48 4.19 2.37
C LEU A 139 -13.05 2.93 3.03
N ALA A 140 -13.05 2.83 4.36
CA ALA A 140 -13.47 1.63 5.06
C ALA A 140 -14.95 1.32 4.80
N PRO A 141 -15.28 0.10 4.37
CA PRO A 141 -16.66 -0.37 4.45
C PRO A 141 -17.07 -0.54 5.92
N ALA A 142 -18.37 -0.51 6.19
CA ALA A 142 -18.92 -0.73 7.53
C ALA A 142 -18.52 -2.10 8.15
N THR A 143 -18.10 -3.05 7.32
CA THR A 143 -17.66 -4.39 7.74
C THR A 143 -16.18 -4.47 8.13
N LEU A 144 -15.41 -3.39 7.97
CA LEU A 144 -13.99 -3.38 8.33
C LEU A 144 -13.81 -3.55 9.85
N GLN A 145 -12.99 -4.52 10.23
CA GLN A 145 -12.57 -4.73 11.61
C GLN A 145 -11.28 -3.98 11.89
N SER A 146 -11.39 -2.84 12.57
CA SER A 146 -10.24 -2.06 13.05
C SER A 146 -9.45 -2.84 14.10
N ARG A 147 -8.12 -2.78 14.04
CA ARG A 147 -7.19 -3.35 15.02
C ARG A 147 -6.78 -2.27 16.03
N ALA A 148 -7.78 -1.71 16.72
CA ALA A 148 -7.62 -0.57 17.63
C ALA A 148 -6.59 -0.81 18.76
N GLU A 149 -6.54 -2.02 19.31
CA GLU A 149 -5.55 -2.37 20.34
C GLU A 149 -4.11 -2.32 19.80
N ALA A 150 -3.88 -2.85 18.60
CA ALA A 150 -2.58 -2.80 17.95
C ALA A 150 -2.18 -1.37 17.56
N GLU A 151 -3.14 -0.59 17.05
CA GLU A 151 -2.96 0.84 16.79
C GLU A 151 -2.51 1.58 18.07
N GLN A 152 -3.21 1.37 19.18
CA GLN A 152 -2.90 2.02 20.45
C GLN A 152 -1.51 1.60 20.97
N ALA A 153 -1.21 0.31 20.99
CA ALA A 153 0.07 -0.20 21.47
C ALA A 153 1.27 0.39 20.70
N VAL A 154 1.13 0.58 19.38
CA VAL A 154 2.18 1.18 18.55
C VAL A 154 2.32 2.68 18.79
N ARG A 155 1.22 3.40 19.01
CA ARG A 155 1.25 4.82 19.40
C ARG A 155 1.95 5.00 20.74
N ASP A 156 1.65 4.15 21.71
CA ASP A 156 2.28 4.17 23.03
C ASP A 156 3.78 3.86 22.96
N PHE A 157 4.16 2.89 22.12
CA PHE A 157 5.57 2.58 21.87
C PHE A 157 6.36 3.77 21.31
N LEU A 158 5.79 4.51 20.35
CA LEU A 158 6.44 5.70 19.78
C LEU A 158 6.48 6.91 20.72
N ALA A 159 5.48 7.03 21.60
CA ALA A 159 5.44 8.09 22.61
C ALA A 159 6.41 7.84 23.77
N SER A 160 6.79 6.58 23.99
CA SER A 160 7.74 6.21 25.05
C SER A 160 9.16 6.65 24.68
N PRO A 161 9.91 7.31 25.60
CA PRO A 161 11.30 7.66 25.33
C PRO A 161 12.11 6.39 25.09
N PRO A 162 13.07 6.39 24.13
CA PRO A 162 13.96 5.25 23.96
C PRO A 162 14.65 4.97 25.29
N GLY A 163 14.52 3.74 25.78
CA GLY A 163 15.24 3.27 26.96
C GLY A 163 16.72 3.58 26.79
N ARG A 164 17.29 4.27 27.79
CA ARG A 164 18.70 4.64 27.84
C ARG A 164 19.61 3.42 27.74
#